data_AF-A0A7C5RKJ5-F1
#
_entry.id   AF-A0A7C5RKJ5-F1
#
_cell.length_a   1.000
_cell.length_b   1.000
_cell.length_c   1.000
_cell.angle_alpha   90.00
_cell.angle_beta   90.00
_cell.angle_gamma   90.00
#
_symmetry.space_group_name_H-M   'P 1'
#
loop_
_entity.id
_entity.type
_entity.pdbx_description
1 polymer ?
#
loop_
_entity_poly.entity_id
_entity_poly.type
_entity_poly.pdbx_seq_one_letter_code
_entity_poly.pdbx_strand_id
1 'polypeptide(L)'
;MHASVSTLLIVLTILCYSLTAKTTFAATTIPSGPSKLQVYISPPKVLADNSVYEVVYVQPQDANGNPARASEDVKVLLLSSKTDVGTVQPEVTIRKGETYAVAKFSTTFVAGTTTITAMAADSGYASGTATITTVGPSKLAFYAVPPVLPVPLSSAEEREYPVIIVQLLDANDNPAKAPKGGVEVMLYSSNTTVGTVTDKVVIKEGEDFAVANATFYPTYSPGSTTIVAATSGLKSDPKETQKTITTMAIKGQSLLFMLLHRSFSQTVTLMSPL
;
A
#
# COMPACT_ATOMS: atom_id res chain seq x y z
N MET A 1 6.33 -68.17 -61.67
CA MET A 1 6.42 -66.78 -61.16
C MET A 1 5.15 -65.94 -61.41
N HIS A 2 3.97 -66.52 -61.69
CA HIS A 2 2.75 -65.74 -62.00
C HIS A 2 1.82 -65.48 -60.79
N ALA A 3 1.98 -66.21 -59.68
CA ALA A 3 1.07 -66.10 -58.53
C ALA A 3 1.30 -64.86 -57.64
N SER A 4 2.49 -64.24 -57.71
CA SER A 4 2.88 -63.12 -56.82
C SER A 4 2.39 -61.75 -57.29
N VAL A 5 2.09 -61.58 -58.59
CA VAL A 5 1.65 -60.29 -59.14
C VAL A 5 0.15 -60.10 -58.93
N SER A 6 -0.63 -61.20 -58.99
CA SER A 6 -2.09 -61.15 -58.84
C SER A 6 -2.52 -60.89 -57.39
N THR A 7 -1.77 -61.39 -56.40
CA THR A 7 -2.02 -61.09 -54.98
C THR A 7 -1.64 -59.65 -54.64
N LEU A 8 -0.56 -59.13 -55.22
CA LEU A 8 -0.13 -57.75 -55.03
C LEU A 8 -1.15 -56.74 -55.62
N LEU A 9 -1.77 -57.05 -56.76
CA LEU A 9 -2.77 -56.20 -57.38
C LEU A 9 -4.09 -56.15 -56.59
N ILE A 10 -4.48 -57.25 -55.94
CA ILE A 10 -5.71 -57.33 -55.12
C ILE A 10 -5.50 -56.63 -53.77
N VAL A 11 -4.30 -56.71 -53.18
CA VAL A 11 -3.99 -55.99 -51.93
C VAL A 11 -3.93 -54.48 -52.16
N LEU A 12 -3.43 -54.04 -53.33
CA LEU A 12 -3.34 -52.62 -53.66
C LEU A 12 -4.73 -51.98 -53.88
N THR A 13 -5.68 -52.71 -54.46
CA THR A 13 -7.05 -52.19 -54.65
C THR A 13 -7.84 -52.12 -53.34
N ILE A 14 -7.65 -53.07 -52.42
CA ILE A 14 -8.26 -53.03 -51.08
C ILE A 14 -7.69 -51.87 -50.25
N LEU A 15 -6.38 -51.59 -50.35
CA LEU A 15 -5.76 -50.46 -49.68
C LEU A 15 -6.26 -49.10 -50.22
N CYS A 16 -6.50 -49.00 -51.53
CA CYS A 16 -7.08 -47.79 -52.15
C CYS A 16 -8.54 -47.52 -51.74
N TYR A 17 -9.35 -48.54 -51.43
CA TYR A 17 -10.73 -48.35 -50.97
C TYR A 17 -10.84 -47.88 -49.52
N SER A 18 -9.83 -48.14 -48.69
CA SER A 18 -9.83 -47.72 -47.27
C SER A 18 -9.34 -46.30 -47.01
N LEU A 19 -8.85 -45.59 -48.03
CA LEU A 19 -8.28 -44.26 -47.88
C LEU A 19 -9.21 -43.13 -48.35
N THR A 20 -10.51 -43.26 -48.08
CA THR A 20 -11.45 -42.13 -48.17
C THR A 20 -11.48 -41.43 -46.82
N ALA A 21 -10.44 -40.66 -46.51
CA ALA A 21 -10.48 -39.74 -45.38
C ALA A 21 -11.62 -38.73 -45.64
N LYS A 22 -12.74 -38.87 -44.93
CA LYS A 22 -13.74 -37.81 -44.81
C LYS A 22 -13.09 -36.67 -44.03
N THR A 23 -12.37 -35.80 -44.73
CA THR A 23 -12.01 -34.48 -44.22
C THR A 23 -13.28 -33.66 -44.13
N THR A 24 -13.99 -33.80 -43.01
CA THR A 24 -14.96 -32.80 -42.60
C THR A 24 -14.15 -31.57 -42.21
N PHE A 25 -14.03 -30.61 -43.12
CA PHE A 25 -13.62 -29.27 -42.74
C PHE A 25 -14.66 -28.78 -41.74
N ALA A 26 -14.26 -28.63 -40.48
CA ALA A 26 -15.03 -27.83 -39.54
C ALA A 26 -15.22 -26.48 -40.21
N ALA A 27 -16.48 -26.11 -40.50
CA ALA A 27 -16.77 -24.78 -40.97
C ALA A 27 -16.20 -23.81 -39.93
N THR A 28 -15.20 -23.03 -40.34
CA THR A 28 -14.69 -21.92 -39.54
C THR A 28 -15.90 -21.07 -39.23
N THR A 29 -16.34 -21.06 -37.97
CA THR A 29 -17.31 -20.07 -37.49
C THR A 29 -16.75 -18.73 -37.92
N ILE A 30 -17.48 -18.01 -38.78
CA ILE A 30 -17.17 -16.63 -39.10
C ILE A 30 -16.94 -15.96 -37.75
N PRO A 31 -15.76 -15.37 -37.47
CA PRO A 31 -15.55 -14.72 -36.19
C PRO A 31 -16.65 -13.67 -36.05
N SER A 32 -17.56 -13.92 -35.10
CA SER A 32 -18.60 -12.97 -34.76
C SER A 32 -17.91 -11.67 -34.41
N GLY A 33 -18.31 -10.59 -35.07
CA GLY A 33 -17.76 -9.27 -34.78
C GLY A 33 -17.93 -8.89 -33.31
N PRO A 34 -17.25 -7.83 -32.85
CA PRO A 34 -17.42 -7.34 -31.50
C PRO A 34 -18.90 -7.00 -31.22
N SER A 35 -19.42 -7.52 -30.11
CA SER A 35 -20.80 -7.32 -29.67
C SER A 35 -20.91 -6.77 -28.24
N LYS A 36 -19.84 -6.85 -27.45
CA LYS A 36 -19.79 -6.34 -26.08
C LYS A 36 -18.42 -5.80 -25.73
N LEU A 37 -18.36 -4.95 -24.70
CA LEU A 37 -17.13 -4.55 -24.05
C LEU A 37 -16.89 -5.41 -22.81
N GLN A 38 -15.63 -5.66 -22.50
CA GLN A 38 -15.20 -6.21 -21.22
C GLN A 38 -14.12 -5.30 -20.63
N VAL A 39 -14.20 -5.06 -19.33
CA VAL A 39 -13.15 -4.35 -18.58
C VAL A 39 -12.30 -5.38 -17.85
N TYR A 40 -10.99 -5.20 -17.87
CA TYR A 40 -10.04 -5.94 -17.07
C TYR A 40 -9.19 -4.96 -16.27
N ILE A 41 -8.93 -5.29 -15.01
CA ILE A 41 -8.07 -4.51 -14.14
C ILE A 41 -6.84 -5.33 -13.79
N SER A 42 -5.64 -4.82 -14.09
CA SER A 42 -4.39 -5.51 -13.77
C SER A 42 -3.28 -4.52 -13.40
N PRO A 43 -2.73 -4.59 -12.17
CA PRO A 43 -3.19 -5.42 -11.05
C PRO A 43 -4.57 -4.95 -10.51
N PRO A 44 -5.38 -5.85 -9.92
CA PRO A 44 -6.71 -5.52 -9.37
C PRO A 44 -6.66 -4.72 -8.06
N LYS A 45 -5.46 -4.57 -7.48
CA LYS A 45 -5.19 -3.81 -6.25
C LYS A 45 -4.06 -2.82 -6.50
N VAL A 46 -4.27 -1.58 -6.10
CA VAL A 46 -3.29 -0.48 -6.16
C VAL A 46 -3.28 0.30 -4.85
N LEU A 47 -2.33 1.19 -4.63
CA LEU A 47 -2.25 1.97 -3.39
C LEU A 47 -3.24 3.14 -3.39
N ALA A 48 -3.80 3.47 -2.23
CA ALA A 48 -4.55 4.70 -2.00
C ALA A 48 -3.57 5.85 -1.70
N ASP A 49 -2.82 6.25 -2.72
CA ASP A 49 -1.64 7.12 -2.61
C ASP A 49 -1.73 8.41 -3.44
N ASN A 50 -2.91 8.72 -3.97
CA ASN A 50 -3.13 9.88 -4.85
C ASN A 50 -2.24 9.86 -6.12
N SER A 51 -1.99 8.66 -6.66
CA SER A 51 -1.20 8.42 -7.86
C SER A 51 -2.08 8.00 -9.05
N VAL A 52 -1.46 7.90 -10.23
CA VAL A 52 -2.12 7.48 -11.48
C VAL A 52 -1.56 6.14 -11.95
N TYR A 53 -2.47 5.22 -12.30
CA TYR A 53 -2.16 3.84 -12.70
C TYR A 53 -2.74 3.52 -14.08
N GLU A 54 -1.94 2.99 -14.99
CA GLU A 54 -2.40 2.49 -16.30
C GLU A 54 -2.83 1.02 -16.21
N VAL A 55 -3.95 0.78 -15.52
CA VAL A 55 -4.37 -0.56 -15.10
C VAL A 55 -5.75 -0.97 -15.60
N VAL A 56 -6.45 -0.08 -16.30
CA VAL A 56 -7.80 -0.31 -16.83
C VAL A 56 -7.72 -0.68 -18.30
N TYR A 57 -7.97 -1.94 -18.64
CA TYR A 57 -7.98 -2.44 -20.00
C TYR A 57 -9.42 -2.61 -20.46
N VAL A 58 -9.77 -2.05 -21.61
CA VAL A 58 -11.08 -2.23 -22.23
C VAL A 58 -10.90 -3.03 -23.51
N GLN A 59 -11.62 -4.14 -23.63
CA GLN A 59 -11.51 -5.07 -24.75
C GLN A 59 -12.88 -5.27 -25.41
N PRO A 60 -13.00 -5.14 -26.74
CA PRO A 60 -14.16 -5.63 -27.47
C PRO A 60 -14.14 -7.17 -27.46
N GLN A 61 -15.30 -7.77 -27.26
CA GLN A 61 -15.48 -9.21 -27.34
C GLN A 61 -16.66 -9.57 -28.21
N ASP A 62 -16.60 -10.76 -28.78
CA ASP A 62 -17.72 -11.38 -29.47
C ASP A 62 -18.79 -11.88 -28.47
N ALA A 63 -19.88 -12.45 -28.99
CA ALA A 63 -20.97 -12.97 -28.15
C ALA A 63 -20.51 -14.10 -27.22
N ASN A 64 -19.50 -14.86 -27.63
CA ASN A 64 -18.92 -15.97 -26.87
C ASN A 64 -17.90 -15.52 -25.82
N GLY A 65 -17.54 -14.23 -25.79
CA GLY A 65 -16.53 -13.69 -24.87
C GLY A 65 -15.08 -13.78 -25.38
N ASN A 66 -14.87 -14.12 -26.65
CA ASN A 66 -13.55 -14.09 -27.24
C ASN A 66 -13.15 -12.65 -27.61
N PRO A 67 -11.87 -12.26 -27.45
CA PRO A 67 -11.35 -11.00 -27.97
C PRO A 67 -11.69 -10.78 -29.44
N ALA A 68 -12.19 -9.59 -29.77
CA ALA A 68 -12.51 -9.19 -31.14
C ALA A 68 -11.76 -7.90 -31.51
N ARG A 69 -11.40 -7.77 -32.79
CA ARG A 69 -10.84 -6.52 -33.32
C ARG A 69 -11.97 -5.53 -33.58
N ALA A 70 -11.74 -4.26 -33.23
CA ALA A 70 -12.68 -3.20 -33.54
C ALA A 70 -12.79 -2.98 -35.05
N SER A 71 -14.02 -2.94 -35.60
CA SER A 71 -14.28 -2.70 -37.03
C SER A 71 -14.03 -1.25 -37.45
N GLU A 72 -14.05 -0.34 -36.48
CA GLU A 72 -13.86 1.11 -36.60
C GLU A 72 -13.27 1.66 -35.30
N ASP A 73 -12.98 2.97 -35.24
CA ASP A 73 -12.57 3.61 -34.00
C ASP A 73 -13.77 3.66 -33.04
N VAL A 74 -13.67 2.96 -31.91
CA VAL A 74 -14.72 2.88 -30.88
C VAL A 74 -14.37 3.82 -29.73
N LYS A 75 -15.18 4.85 -29.53
CA LYS A 75 -15.11 5.71 -28.34
C LYS A 75 -15.82 5.03 -27.17
N VAL A 76 -15.08 4.80 -26.11
CA VAL A 76 -15.58 4.17 -24.88
C VAL A 76 -15.59 5.21 -23.77
N LEU A 77 -16.76 5.39 -23.17
CA LEU A 77 -16.96 6.15 -21.94
C LEU A 77 -16.73 5.24 -20.74
N LEU A 78 -15.98 5.75 -19.76
CA LEU A 78 -15.63 5.05 -18.53
C LEU A 78 -16.14 5.81 -17.31
N LEU A 79 -16.73 5.08 -16.37
CA LEU A 79 -17.30 5.63 -15.14
C LEU A 79 -16.82 4.84 -13.93
N SER A 80 -16.45 5.55 -12.86
CA SER A 80 -16.16 4.98 -11.53
C SER A 80 -17.39 5.15 -10.65
N SER A 81 -17.83 4.08 -9.97
CA SER A 81 -18.99 4.14 -9.07
C SER A 81 -18.72 4.88 -7.75
N LYS A 82 -17.45 5.05 -7.37
CA LYS A 82 -17.00 5.73 -6.14
C LYS A 82 -15.77 6.61 -6.43
N THR A 83 -16.00 7.89 -6.67
CA THR A 83 -14.95 8.87 -7.02
C THR A 83 -14.13 9.32 -5.82
N ASP A 84 -14.63 9.10 -4.60
CA ASP A 84 -13.88 9.29 -3.37
C ASP A 84 -12.73 8.28 -3.24
N VAL A 85 -12.90 7.05 -3.74
CA VAL A 85 -11.85 6.01 -3.84
C VAL A 85 -10.89 6.28 -5.00
N GLY A 86 -11.42 6.67 -6.15
CA GLY A 86 -10.64 7.01 -7.34
C GLY A 86 -11.48 7.28 -8.57
N THR A 87 -10.88 7.98 -9.53
CA THR A 87 -11.49 8.33 -10.81
C THR A 87 -10.82 7.57 -11.95
N VAL A 88 -11.58 7.28 -13.00
CA VAL A 88 -11.05 6.69 -14.23
C VAL A 88 -11.02 7.76 -15.31
N GLN A 89 -10.04 7.70 -16.21
CA GLN A 89 -10.02 8.50 -17.42
C GLN A 89 -11.37 8.35 -18.13
N PRO A 90 -12.12 9.45 -18.36
CA PRO A 90 -13.54 9.38 -18.71
C PRO A 90 -13.79 8.83 -20.12
N GLU A 91 -12.81 8.93 -21.02
CA GLU A 91 -12.91 8.42 -22.39
C GLU A 91 -11.60 7.74 -22.83
N VAL A 92 -11.73 6.62 -23.52
CA VAL A 92 -10.64 5.96 -24.25
C VAL A 92 -11.12 5.52 -25.63
N THR A 93 -10.24 5.53 -26.63
CA THR A 93 -10.56 5.06 -27.98
C THR A 93 -9.88 3.72 -28.26
N ILE A 94 -10.67 2.71 -28.59
CA ILE A 94 -10.16 1.47 -29.19
C ILE A 94 -10.07 1.73 -30.69
N ARG A 95 -8.86 1.79 -31.22
CA ARG A 95 -8.65 2.10 -32.64
C ARG A 95 -9.10 0.96 -33.53
N LYS A 96 -9.53 1.29 -34.75
CA LYS A 96 -9.86 0.30 -35.78
C LYS A 96 -8.73 -0.72 -35.91
N GLY A 97 -9.09 -2.00 -35.88
CA GLY A 97 -8.16 -3.11 -35.97
C GLY A 97 -7.50 -3.50 -34.64
N GLU A 98 -7.57 -2.68 -33.60
CA GLU A 98 -7.05 -3.02 -32.27
C GLU A 98 -8.01 -3.93 -31.50
N THR A 99 -7.46 -4.62 -30.50
CA THR A 99 -8.20 -5.57 -29.64
C THR A 99 -8.44 -5.06 -28.23
N TYR A 100 -7.86 -3.91 -27.87
CA TYR A 100 -8.09 -3.26 -26.59
C TYR A 100 -7.63 -1.80 -26.61
N ALA A 101 -7.98 -1.07 -25.56
CA ALA A 101 -7.34 0.18 -25.20
C ALA A 101 -7.07 0.22 -23.69
N VAL A 102 -6.12 1.06 -23.27
CA VAL A 102 -5.73 1.21 -21.86
C VAL A 102 -6.13 2.60 -21.38
N ALA A 103 -6.78 2.66 -20.22
CA ALA A 103 -7.19 3.88 -19.55
C ALA A 103 -6.48 4.02 -18.20
N LYS A 104 -6.29 5.27 -17.79
CA LYS A 104 -5.71 5.62 -16.49
C LYS A 104 -6.76 5.55 -15.39
N PHE A 105 -6.35 5.10 -14.21
CA PHE A 105 -7.10 5.20 -12.96
C PHE A 105 -6.30 6.05 -11.98
N SER A 106 -6.88 7.16 -11.53
CA SER A 106 -6.31 8.07 -10.54
C SER A 106 -6.88 7.73 -9.17
N THR A 107 -6.02 7.31 -8.25
CA THR A 107 -6.40 7.00 -6.86
C THR A 107 -6.53 8.28 -6.05
N THR A 108 -7.18 8.18 -4.89
CA THR A 108 -7.12 9.19 -3.84
C THR A 108 -6.38 8.60 -2.62
N PHE A 109 -6.39 9.29 -1.49
CA PHE A 109 -5.97 8.73 -0.20
C PHE A 109 -7.05 7.89 0.51
N VAL A 110 -8.20 7.63 -0.13
CA VAL A 110 -9.26 6.80 0.44
C VAL A 110 -9.11 5.37 -0.06
N ALA A 111 -8.80 4.46 0.86
CA ALA A 111 -8.83 3.03 0.60
C ALA A 111 -10.27 2.55 0.40
N GLY A 112 -10.50 1.69 -0.58
CA GLY A 112 -11.84 1.19 -0.87
C GLY A 112 -11.89 0.37 -2.15
N THR A 113 -13.11 0.08 -2.60
CA THR A 113 -13.35 -0.63 -3.87
C THR A 113 -14.39 0.13 -4.67
N THR A 114 -14.08 0.37 -5.95
CA THR A 114 -14.96 0.98 -6.93
C THR A 114 -15.14 0.07 -8.14
N THR A 115 -16.28 0.20 -8.82
CA THR A 115 -16.57 -0.50 -10.07
C THR A 115 -16.35 0.45 -11.23
N ILE A 116 -15.54 0.02 -12.19
CA ILE A 116 -15.36 0.69 -13.47
C ILE A 116 -16.36 0.10 -14.46
N THR A 117 -17.15 0.97 -15.10
CA THR A 117 -18.10 0.61 -16.16
C THR A 117 -17.64 1.21 -17.48
N ALA A 118 -17.63 0.40 -18.54
CA ALA A 118 -17.31 0.79 -19.91
C ALA A 118 -18.55 0.72 -20.81
N MET A 119 -18.81 1.79 -21.56
CA MET A 119 -19.95 1.91 -22.45
C MET A 119 -19.53 2.57 -23.77
N ALA A 120 -20.05 2.09 -24.90
CA ALA A 120 -19.87 2.71 -26.21
C ALA A 120 -21.25 2.93 -26.83
N ALA A 121 -21.83 4.11 -26.59
CA ALA A 121 -23.21 4.41 -26.97
C ALA A 121 -23.45 4.30 -28.49
N ASP A 122 -22.45 4.69 -29.28
CA ASP A 122 -22.58 4.79 -30.74
C ASP A 122 -22.30 3.47 -31.48
N SER A 123 -21.74 2.45 -30.81
CA SER A 123 -21.36 1.18 -31.44
C SER A 123 -22.34 0.03 -31.20
N GLY A 124 -23.36 0.23 -30.34
CA GLY A 124 -24.33 -0.80 -29.98
C GLY A 124 -23.75 -1.95 -29.13
N TYR A 125 -22.54 -1.79 -28.58
CA TYR A 125 -21.93 -2.82 -27.74
C TYR A 125 -22.60 -2.87 -26.37
N ALA A 126 -22.85 -4.08 -25.87
CA ALA A 126 -23.20 -4.25 -24.46
C ALA A 126 -22.07 -3.74 -23.56
N SER A 127 -22.42 -3.12 -22.43
CA SER A 127 -21.45 -2.57 -21.49
C SER A 127 -20.70 -3.67 -20.73
N GLY A 128 -19.49 -3.33 -20.28
CA GLY A 128 -18.66 -4.19 -19.45
C GLY A 128 -18.33 -3.52 -18.13
N THR A 129 -18.02 -4.32 -17.10
CA THR A 129 -17.59 -3.81 -15.80
C THR A 129 -16.43 -4.62 -15.23
N ALA A 130 -15.66 -3.99 -14.34
CA ALA A 130 -14.69 -4.64 -13.47
C ALA A 130 -14.50 -3.84 -12.19
N THR A 131 -14.03 -4.48 -11.13
CA THR A 131 -13.74 -3.82 -9.85
C THR A 131 -12.24 -3.57 -9.69
N ILE A 132 -11.91 -2.44 -9.08
CA ILE A 132 -10.56 -2.11 -8.63
C ILE A 132 -10.60 -1.74 -7.15
N THR A 133 -9.62 -2.22 -6.40
CA THR A 133 -9.47 -1.95 -4.97
C THR A 133 -8.24 -1.07 -4.75
N THR A 134 -8.39 0.02 -3.99
CA THR A 134 -7.28 0.78 -3.45
C THR A 134 -7.02 0.35 -2.01
N VAL A 135 -5.77 0.17 -1.63
CA VAL A 135 -5.39 -0.24 -0.27
C VAL A 135 -4.62 0.87 0.44
N GLY A 136 -4.93 1.05 1.71
CA GLY A 136 -4.27 2.02 2.60
C GLY A 136 -3.51 1.31 3.72
N PRO A 137 -3.12 2.05 4.76
CA PRO A 137 -2.42 1.49 5.90
C PRO A 137 -3.31 0.51 6.67
N SER A 138 -2.69 -0.52 7.24
CA SER A 138 -3.38 -1.53 8.06
C SER A 138 -2.67 -1.83 9.38
N LYS A 139 -1.44 -1.36 9.56
CA LYS A 139 -0.63 -1.53 10.76
C LYS A 139 0.03 -0.20 11.15
N LEU A 140 0.40 -0.11 12.42
CA LEU A 140 1.21 0.97 12.98
C LEU A 140 2.53 0.39 13.50
N ALA A 141 3.65 0.96 13.07
CA ALA A 141 4.96 0.69 13.62
C ALA A 141 5.44 1.89 14.44
N PHE A 142 6.17 1.60 15.52
CA PHE A 142 6.75 2.56 16.43
C PHE A 142 8.23 2.27 16.62
N TYR A 143 9.05 3.30 16.55
CA TYR A 143 10.50 3.22 16.72
C TYR A 143 10.97 4.26 17.73
N ALA A 144 11.96 3.89 18.54
CA ALA A 144 12.67 4.78 19.46
C ALA A 144 14.17 4.65 19.22
N VAL A 145 14.79 5.66 18.58
CA VAL A 145 16.18 5.60 18.13
C VAL A 145 16.93 6.90 18.45
N PRO A 146 17.99 6.85 19.29
CA PRO A 146 18.46 5.68 20.04
C PRO A 146 17.54 5.33 21.23
N PRO A 147 17.48 4.05 21.65
CA PRO A 147 16.65 3.62 22.78
C PRO A 147 17.29 3.88 24.15
N VAL A 148 18.55 4.33 24.18
CA VAL A 148 19.27 4.68 25.41
C VAL A 148 19.65 6.15 25.36
N LEU A 149 19.22 6.90 26.39
CA LEU A 149 19.37 8.34 26.45
C LEU A 149 20.01 8.77 27.78
N PRO A 150 20.81 9.84 27.81
CA PRO A 150 21.23 10.44 29.07
C PRO A 150 20.06 11.13 29.79
N VAL A 151 20.06 11.06 31.13
CA VAL A 151 19.23 11.97 31.96
C VAL A 151 19.81 13.40 31.95
N PRO A 152 19.00 14.43 32.24
CA PRO A 152 19.51 15.78 32.54
C PRO A 152 20.52 15.78 33.70
N LEU A 153 21.30 16.85 33.87
CA LEU A 153 22.31 16.95 34.94
C LEU A 153 21.74 17.35 36.30
N SER A 154 20.50 17.86 36.33
CA SER A 154 19.76 18.16 37.56
C SER A 154 18.25 18.08 37.32
N SER A 155 17.46 18.08 38.39
CA SER A 155 16.00 18.16 38.30
C SER A 155 15.45 19.51 37.80
N ALA A 156 16.32 20.51 37.63
CA ALA A 156 15.95 21.84 37.12
C ALA A 156 16.30 22.01 35.62
N GLU A 157 17.01 21.07 35.01
CA GLU A 157 17.33 21.10 33.58
C GLU A 157 16.27 20.34 32.79
N GLU A 158 15.68 21.00 31.80
CA GLU A 158 14.79 20.36 30.83
C GLU A 158 15.61 19.84 29.64
N ARG A 159 15.23 18.67 29.15
CA ARG A 159 15.87 18.03 28.02
C ARG A 159 14.85 17.33 27.17
N GLU A 160 15.06 17.39 25.87
CA GLU A 160 14.15 16.85 24.88
C GLU A 160 14.90 15.96 23.89
N TYR A 161 14.28 14.85 23.55
CA TYR A 161 14.83 13.87 22.61
C TYR A 161 13.81 13.57 21.51
N PRO A 162 13.99 14.09 20.28
CA PRO A 162 13.15 13.79 19.12
C PRO A 162 13.55 12.44 18.53
N VAL A 163 13.42 11.38 19.32
CA VAL A 163 13.91 10.02 19.01
C VAL A 163 12.79 9.07 18.63
N ILE A 164 11.56 9.57 18.56
CA ILE A 164 10.37 8.78 18.30
C ILE A 164 9.97 8.91 16.84
N ILE A 165 9.69 7.77 16.22
CA ILE A 165 9.13 7.69 14.87
C ILE A 165 7.91 6.79 14.94
N VAL A 166 6.78 7.28 14.42
CA VAL A 166 5.61 6.44 14.13
C VAL A 166 5.47 6.31 12.62
N GLN A 167 5.15 5.12 12.14
CA GLN A 167 5.04 4.82 10.72
C GLN A 167 3.82 3.95 10.43
N LEU A 168 3.12 4.27 9.35
CA LEU A 168 2.01 3.50 8.83
C LEU A 168 2.53 2.44 7.88
N LEU A 169 2.06 1.21 8.05
CA LEU A 169 2.43 0.09 7.19
C LEU A 169 1.18 -0.58 6.58
N ASP A 170 1.33 -1.16 5.40
CA ASP A 170 0.34 -2.04 4.78
C ASP A 170 0.34 -3.44 5.44
N ALA A 171 -0.43 -4.38 4.87
CA ALA A 171 -0.53 -5.73 5.42
C ALA A 171 0.78 -6.54 5.30
N ASN A 172 1.66 -6.13 4.39
CA ASN A 172 2.94 -6.76 4.06
C ASN A 172 4.14 -6.02 4.66
N ASP A 173 3.92 -5.10 5.60
CA ASP A 173 4.96 -4.32 6.29
C ASP A 173 5.68 -3.28 5.41
N ASN A 174 5.09 -2.90 4.27
CA ASN A 174 5.60 -1.78 3.47
C ASN A 174 5.01 -0.46 3.96
N PRO A 175 5.75 0.66 3.86
CA PRO A 175 5.21 1.98 4.18
C PRO A 175 3.95 2.31 3.37
N ALA A 176 2.93 2.82 4.06
CA ALA A 176 1.64 3.17 3.48
C ALA A 176 1.26 4.60 3.80
N LYS A 177 0.68 5.30 2.82
CA LYS A 177 0.33 6.72 2.93
C LYS A 177 -0.90 6.90 3.81
N ALA A 178 -0.87 7.91 4.68
CA ALA A 178 -1.99 8.24 5.55
C ALA A 178 -3.22 8.65 4.72
N PRO A 179 -4.43 8.23 5.14
CA PRO A 179 -5.66 8.57 4.46
C PRO A 179 -5.97 10.07 4.55
N LYS A 180 -7.04 10.47 3.84
CA LYS A 180 -7.58 11.82 3.93
C LYS A 180 -7.83 12.23 5.39
N GLY A 181 -7.30 13.39 5.79
CA GLY A 181 -7.37 13.87 7.18
C GLY A 181 -6.25 13.38 8.11
N GLY A 182 -5.35 12.51 7.64
CA GLY A 182 -4.22 11.98 8.41
C GLY A 182 -4.60 10.91 9.43
N VAL A 183 -3.62 10.50 10.25
CA VAL A 183 -3.79 9.54 11.35
C VAL A 183 -3.28 10.17 12.64
N GLU A 184 -4.14 10.25 13.64
CA GLU A 184 -3.74 10.62 15.00
C GLU A 184 -3.27 9.37 15.75
N VAL A 185 -2.10 9.46 16.38
CA VAL A 185 -1.50 8.40 17.20
C VAL A 185 -1.27 8.96 18.60
N MET A 186 -1.84 8.29 19.59
CA MET A 186 -1.64 8.60 21.00
C MET A 186 -0.39 7.88 21.52
N LEU A 187 0.42 8.57 22.31
CA LEU A 187 1.62 8.02 22.93
C LEU A 187 1.51 8.05 24.44
N TYR A 188 1.95 6.97 25.08
CA TYR A 188 1.88 6.82 26.54
C TYR A 188 3.21 6.31 27.08
N SER A 189 3.67 6.89 28.19
CA SER A 189 4.81 6.39 28.96
C SER A 189 4.31 5.52 30.11
N SER A 190 4.81 4.28 30.23
CA SER A 190 4.42 3.37 31.31
C SER A 190 4.96 3.79 32.68
N ASN A 191 5.99 4.63 32.72
CA ASN A 191 6.61 5.11 33.95
C ASN A 191 7.05 6.59 33.81
N THR A 192 6.20 7.49 34.28
CA THR A 192 6.44 8.93 34.24
C THR A 192 7.52 9.39 35.22
N THR A 193 7.93 8.56 36.18
CA THR A 193 9.08 8.88 37.04
C THR A 193 10.40 8.86 36.27
N VAL A 194 10.47 8.14 35.15
CA VAL A 194 11.64 8.07 34.24
C VAL A 194 11.56 9.12 33.13
N GLY A 195 10.35 9.37 32.62
CA GLY A 195 10.12 10.40 31.61
C GLY A 195 8.72 10.35 31.03
N THR A 196 8.31 11.45 30.40
CA THR A 196 7.06 11.58 29.66
C THR A 196 7.34 11.60 28.16
N VAL A 197 6.27 11.54 27.37
CA VAL A 197 6.30 11.59 25.91
C VAL A 197 5.25 12.59 25.46
N THR A 198 5.42 13.22 24.31
CA THR A 198 4.35 14.01 23.70
C THR A 198 3.08 13.16 23.58
N ASP A 199 1.96 13.64 24.12
CA ASP A 199 0.73 12.84 24.24
C ASP A 199 0.18 12.34 22.89
N LYS A 200 0.41 13.11 21.82
CA LYS A 200 -0.09 12.79 20.48
C LYS A 200 0.85 13.21 19.37
N VAL A 201 0.82 12.44 18.29
CA VAL A 201 1.47 12.75 17.03
C VAL A 201 0.49 12.53 15.89
N VAL A 202 0.54 13.39 14.87
CA VAL A 202 -0.30 13.28 13.68
C VAL A 202 0.57 12.97 12.49
N ILE A 203 0.31 11.82 11.86
CA ILE A 203 0.85 11.49 10.53
C ILE A 203 -0.09 12.16 9.53
N LYS A 204 0.40 13.22 8.87
CA LYS A 204 -0.42 14.05 7.97
C LYS A 204 -0.87 13.23 6.75
N GLU A 205 -1.99 13.61 6.16
CA GLU A 205 -2.47 13.04 4.89
C GLU A 205 -1.34 12.97 3.85
N GLY A 206 -1.18 11.82 3.20
CA GLY A 206 -0.11 11.60 2.22
C GLY A 206 1.30 11.42 2.80
N GLU A 207 1.48 11.49 4.13
CA GLU A 207 2.71 11.05 4.79
C GLU A 207 2.58 9.59 5.25
N ASP A 208 3.68 8.86 5.30
CA ASP A 208 3.74 7.49 5.79
C ASP A 208 4.34 7.41 7.20
N PHE A 209 5.00 8.47 7.68
CA PHE A 209 5.57 8.53 9.02
C PHE A 209 5.51 9.95 9.62
N ALA A 210 5.74 10.04 10.93
CA ALA A 210 5.93 11.32 11.62
C ALA A 210 7.10 11.25 12.63
N VAL A 211 7.92 12.30 12.64
CA VAL A 211 9.07 12.47 13.55
C VAL A 211 9.00 13.80 14.31
N ALA A 212 8.70 14.89 13.60
CA ALA A 212 8.93 16.26 14.08
C ALA A 212 8.17 16.67 15.35
N ASN A 213 7.15 15.93 15.76
CA ASN A 213 6.29 16.26 16.91
C ASN A 213 6.29 15.16 17.98
N ALA A 214 7.12 14.12 17.86
CA ALA A 214 7.16 13.05 18.84
C ALA A 214 8.47 13.13 19.64
N THR A 215 8.35 13.67 20.85
CA THR A 215 9.49 13.96 21.73
C THR A 215 9.38 13.16 23.01
N PHE A 216 10.51 12.61 23.47
CA PHE A 216 10.64 12.05 24.81
C PHE A 216 11.29 13.07 25.75
N TYR A 217 10.72 13.21 26.94
CA TYR A 217 11.11 14.15 27.98
C TYR A 217 11.56 13.37 29.22
N PRO A 218 12.86 13.04 29.36
CA PRO A 218 13.37 12.33 30.53
C PRO A 218 13.31 13.19 31.78
N THR A 219 13.09 12.55 32.92
CA THR A 219 13.37 13.16 34.23
C THR A 219 14.85 12.98 34.58
N TYR A 220 15.26 13.55 35.71
CA TYR A 220 16.59 13.31 36.30
C TYR A 220 16.78 11.87 36.81
N SER A 221 15.72 11.08 36.95
CA SER A 221 15.79 9.72 37.48
C SER A 221 16.16 8.72 36.38
N PRO A 222 17.31 8.04 36.48
CA PRO A 222 17.65 6.97 35.55
C PRO A 222 16.69 5.79 35.74
N GLY A 223 16.40 5.08 34.65
CA GLY A 223 15.51 3.93 34.68
C GLY A 223 15.08 3.49 33.30
N SER A 224 13.92 2.85 33.20
CA SER A 224 13.33 2.46 31.92
C SER A 224 11.83 2.68 31.92
N THR A 225 11.33 3.11 30.78
CA THR A 225 9.90 3.25 30.51
C THR A 225 9.58 2.64 29.15
N THR A 226 8.43 2.00 29.03
CA THR A 226 7.92 1.52 27.75
C THR A 226 6.99 2.59 27.20
N ILE A 227 7.31 3.07 26.00
CA ILE A 227 6.42 3.95 25.25
C ILE A 227 5.49 3.09 24.40
N VAL A 228 4.20 3.35 24.51
CA VAL A 228 3.13 2.68 23.76
C VAL A 228 2.53 3.66 22.77
N ALA A 229 2.50 3.28 21.49
CA ALA A 229 1.78 4.00 20.45
C ALA A 229 0.44 3.31 20.15
N ALA A 230 -0.64 4.09 20.11
CA ALA A 230 -1.98 3.57 19.86
C ALA A 230 -2.77 4.47 18.90
N THR A 231 -3.50 3.85 17.99
CA THR A 231 -4.45 4.52 17.10
C THR A 231 -5.63 3.59 16.81
N SER A 232 -6.78 4.14 16.48
CA SER A 232 -7.97 3.36 16.14
C SER A 232 -7.91 2.88 14.69
N GLY A 233 -8.50 1.71 14.42
CA GLY A 233 -8.66 1.20 13.04
C GLY A 233 -7.42 0.58 12.39
N LEU A 234 -6.23 0.65 13.02
CA LEU A 234 -5.04 -0.07 12.58
C LEU A 234 -4.74 -1.25 13.51
N LYS A 235 -4.19 -2.33 12.94
CA LYS A 235 -3.70 -3.44 13.75
C LYS A 235 -2.53 -2.95 14.62
N SER A 236 -2.61 -3.27 15.90
CA SER A 236 -1.53 -3.04 16.87
C SER A 236 -0.98 -4.39 17.32
N ASP A 237 0.27 -4.68 16.93
CA ASP A 237 1.07 -5.72 17.59
C ASP A 237 1.93 -5.04 18.66
N PRO A 238 1.84 -5.42 19.94
CA PRO A 238 2.69 -4.87 20.98
C PRO A 238 4.18 -4.86 20.65
N LYS A 239 4.68 -5.82 19.86
CA LYS A 239 6.08 -5.86 19.41
C LYS A 239 6.45 -4.69 18.50
N GLU A 240 5.49 -4.21 17.72
CA GLU A 240 5.64 -3.13 16.76
C GLU A 240 5.30 -1.77 17.38
N THR A 241 4.32 -1.73 18.29
CA THR A 241 3.80 -0.47 18.85
C THR A 241 4.34 -0.11 20.24
N GLN A 242 5.18 -0.97 20.84
CA GLN A 242 5.81 -0.69 22.13
C GLN A 242 7.34 -0.74 22.01
N LYS A 243 8.02 0.34 22.44
CA LYS A 243 9.50 0.34 22.58
C LYS A 243 9.90 0.86 23.94
N THR A 244 10.86 0.19 24.54
CA THR A 244 11.47 0.61 25.80
C THR A 244 12.53 1.67 25.52
N ILE A 245 12.46 2.76 26.27
CA ILE A 245 13.52 3.76 26.38
C ILE A 245 14.15 3.59 27.76
N THR A 246 15.47 3.50 27.77
CA THR A 246 16.28 3.46 28.99
C THR A 246 17.02 4.78 29.16
N THR A 247 16.90 5.40 30.33
CA THR A 247 17.66 6.60 30.68
C THR A 247 18.81 6.23 31.61
N MET A 248 19.98 6.83 31.37
CA MET A 248 21.19 6.55 32.15
C MET A 248 21.78 7.83 32.73
N ALA A 249 22.30 7.72 33.95
CA ALA A 249 23.16 8.75 34.52
C ALA A 249 24.45 8.89 33.68
N ILE A 250 24.85 10.12 33.40
CA ILE A 250 26.13 10.39 32.72
C ILE A 250 27.27 10.04 33.69
N LYS A 251 28.09 9.04 33.34
CA LYS A 251 29.21 8.57 34.16
C LYS A 251 30.26 9.69 34.28
N GLY A 252 30.37 10.25 35.48
CA GLY A 252 31.07 11.51 35.81
C GLY A 252 30.45 12.21 37.03
N GLN A 253 29.21 11.84 37.36
CA GLN A 253 28.45 12.21 38.57
C GLN A 253 28.92 11.50 39.86
N SER A 254 30.20 11.09 39.98
CA SER A 254 30.72 10.52 41.23
C SER A 254 31.47 11.60 42.01
N LEU A 255 30.84 12.03 43.11
CA LEU A 255 31.40 12.81 44.23
C LEU A 255 31.77 14.29 44.00
N LEU A 256 32.34 14.69 42.85
CA LEU A 256 32.92 16.04 42.72
C LEU A 256 31.88 17.18 42.66
N PHE A 257 30.76 16.98 41.96
CA PHE A 257 29.69 17.98 41.86
C PHE A 257 28.86 18.13 43.14
N MET A 258 28.68 17.02 43.88
CA MET A 258 27.97 17.02 45.17
C MET A 258 28.79 17.72 46.28
N LEU A 259 30.12 17.61 46.21
CA LEU A 259 31.04 18.35 47.10
C LEU A 259 31.12 19.84 46.77
N LEU A 260 31.06 20.22 45.48
CA LEU A 260 31.09 21.63 45.07
C LEU A 260 29.84 22.41 45.50
N HIS A 261 28.64 21.80 45.45
CA HIS A 261 27.42 22.46 45.94
C HIS A 261 27.34 22.56 47.48
N ARG A 262 27.84 21.57 48.23
CA ARG A 262 27.91 21.68 49.70
C ARG A 262 28.95 22.69 50.18
N SER A 263 30.07 22.84 49.47
CA SER A 263 31.09 23.85 49.81
C SER A 263 30.62 25.28 49.52
N PHE A 264 29.81 25.50 48.47
CA PHE A 264 29.30 26.84 48.16
C PHE A 264 28.24 27.30 49.16
N SER A 265 27.39 26.39 49.67
CA SER A 265 26.36 26.74 50.65
C SER A 265 26.88 26.95 52.07
N GLN A 266 28.04 26.40 52.46
CA GLN A 266 28.63 26.65 53.78
C GLN A 266 29.50 27.93 53.84
N THR A 267 29.88 28.50 52.70
CA THR A 267 30.75 29.70 52.67
C THR A 267 29.96 31.02 52.76
N VAL A 268 28.62 30.99 52.78
CA VAL A 268 27.75 32.20 52.82
C VAL A 268 27.10 32.44 54.20
N THR A 269 27.55 31.77 55.27
CA THR A 269 27.01 32.00 56.64
C THR A 269 28.06 32.43 57.68
N LEU A 270 29.27 32.80 57.26
CA LEU A 270 30.31 33.31 58.18
C LEU A 270 31.08 34.49 57.58
N MET A 271 30.38 35.55 57.15
CA MET A 271 30.96 36.90 57.07
C MET A 271 29.88 37.95 57.37
N SER A 272 29.45 38.00 58.63
CA SER A 272 29.22 39.27 59.32
C SER A 272 30.45 39.53 60.18
N PRO A 273 31.02 40.74 60.16
CA PRO A 273 30.81 41.59 61.33
C PRO A 273 30.79 43.11 61.08
N LEU A 274 30.02 43.76 61.97
CA LEU A 274 30.10 45.15 62.49
C LEU A 274 29.73 46.31 61.56
#